data_AF-A0A3N5PCT1-F1
#
_entry.id   AF-A0A3N5PCT1-F1
#
_cell.length_a   1.000
_cell.length_b   1.000
_cell.length_c   1.000
_cell.angle_alpha   90.00
_cell.angle_beta   90.00
_cell.angle_gamma   90.00
#
_symmetry.space_group_name_H-M   'P 1'
#
loop_
_entity.id
_entity.type
_entity.pdbx_description
1 polymer ?
#
loop_
_entity_poly.entity_id
_entity_poly.type
_entity_poly.pdbx_seq_one_letter_code
_entity_poly.pdbx_strand_id
1 'polypeptide(L)' 'MDLDLLQEFERGLDPAHPERSRIPAQILGYGEISTVLEIGAGPQRELAYKRLPMFRSEAEAD' A
#
# COMPACT_ATOMS: atom_id res chain seq x y z
N MET A 1 -9.96 8.02 -9.48
CA MET A 1 -8.72 7.41 -8.98
C MET A 1 -7.56 8.27 -9.46
N ASP A 2 -6.68 8.67 -8.54
CA ASP A 2 -5.53 9.55 -8.82
C ASP A 2 -4.28 8.68 -9.05
N LEU A 3 -3.81 8.63 -10.29
CA LEU A 3 -2.68 7.80 -10.67
C LEU A 3 -1.34 8.39 -10.21
N ASP A 4 -1.24 9.71 -10.09
CA ASP A 4 -0.02 10.37 -9.65
C ASP A 4 0.21 10.09 -8.15
N LEU A 5 -0.86 10.12 -7.34
CA LEU A 5 -0.76 9.68 -5.95
C LEU A 5 -0.31 8.22 -5.86
N LEU A 6 -0.90 7.32 -6.67
CA LEU A 6 -0.56 5.91 -6.61
C LEU A 6 0.92 5.68 -6.97
N GLN A 7 1.44 6.37 -7.98
CA GLN A 7 2.87 6.31 -8.32
C GLN A 7 3.77 6.84 -7.20
N GLU A 8 3.41 7.96 -6.58
CA GLU A 8 4.18 8.51 -5.45
C GLU A 8 4.12 7.60 -4.22
N PHE A 9 2.98 6.96 -3.98
CA PHE A 9 2.82 5.97 -2.92
C PHE A 9 3.76 4.78 -3.16
N GLU A 10 3.75 4.21 -4.36
CA GLU A 10 4.62 3.07 -4.71
C GLU A 10 6.12 3.42 -4.60
N ARG A 11 6.52 4.64 -4.99
CA ARG A 11 7.92 5.08 -4.87
C ARG A 11 8.39 5.27 -3.43
N GLY A 12 7.48 5.59 -2.52
CA GLY A 12 7.78 5.97 -1.14
C GLY A 12 7.27 4.98 -0.08
N LEU A 13 6.77 3.82 -0.50
CA LEU A 13 6.25 2.78 0.38
C LEU A 13 7.38 2.11 1.15
N ASP A 14 7.23 2.08 2.47
CA ASP A 14 7.94 1.20 3.39
C ASP A 14 7.04 -0.03 3.66
N PRO A 15 7.34 -1.21 3.10
CA PRO A 15 6.55 -2.41 3.28
C PRO A 15 6.49 -2.91 4.73
N ALA A 16 7.54 -2.65 5.52
CA ALA A 16 7.61 -3.10 6.91
C ALA A 16 6.79 -2.17 7.82
N HIS A 17 6.69 -0.89 7.46
CA HIS A 17 5.94 0.13 8.20
C HIS A 17 5.12 1.06 7.29
N PRO A 18 4.01 0.59 6.69
CA PRO A 18 3.21 1.37 5.74
C PRO A 18 2.67 2.70 6.30
N GLU A 19 2.39 2.77 7.59
CA GLU A 19 1.96 3.97 8.30
C GLU A 19 3.04 5.06 8.39
N ARG A 20 4.31 4.68 8.20
CA ARG A 20 5.49 5.56 8.22
C ARG A 20 6.00 5.89 6.81
N SER A 21 5.34 5.38 5.78
CA SER A 21 5.66 5.67 4.38
C SER A 21 5.51 7.15 4.07
N ARG A 22 6.13 7.61 2.98
CA ARG A 22 6.01 9.01 2.53
C ARG A 22 4.55 9.45 2.41
N ILE A 23 3.72 8.58 1.84
CA ILE A 23 2.27 8.67 1.89
C ILE A 23 1.82 7.61 2.90
N PRO A 24 1.33 8.00 4.08
CA PRO A 24 0.87 7.05 5.08
C PRO A 24 -0.24 6.18 4.53
N ALA A 25 -0.14 4.88 4.81
CA ALA A 25 -1.20 3.92 4.55
C ALA A 25 -1.74 3.33 5.84
N GLN A 26 -3.06 3.12 5.89
CA GLN A 26 -3.71 2.39 6.97
C GLN A 26 -4.13 1.01 6.47
N ILE A 27 -3.68 -0.03 7.15
CA ILE A 27 -4.12 -1.39 6.85
C ILE A 27 -5.55 -1.56 7.33
N LEU A 28 -6.44 -1.94 6.41
CA LEU A 28 -7.83 -2.24 6.67
C LEU A 28 -8.06 -3.73 6.94
N GLY A 29 -7.20 -4.58 6.36
CA GLY A 29 -7.25 -6.02 6.59
C GLY A 29 -6.27 -6.81 5.73
N TYR A 30 -6.22 -8.11 5.97
CA TYR A 30 -5.41 -9.06 5.22
C TYR A 30 -6.32 -10.09 4.54
N GLY A 31 -6.07 -10.34 3.26
CA GLY A 31 -6.56 -11.52 2.54
C GLY A 31 -5.47 -12.58 2.48
N GLU A 32 -5.80 -13.77 1.96
CA GLU A 32 -4.90 -14.93 1.94
C GLU A 32 -3.51 -14.63 1.35
N ILE A 33 -3.45 -13.77 0.32
CA ILE A 33 -2.20 -13.36 -0.35
C ILE A 33 -2.12 -11.84 -0.53
N SER A 34 -2.81 -11.04 0.27
CA SER A 34 -2.90 -9.60 -0.02
C SER A 34 -3.13 -8.75 1.22
N THR A 35 -2.72 -7.49 1.14
CA THR A 35 -3.04 -6.47 2.14
C THR A 35 -4.03 -5.47 1.55
N VAL A 36 -5.13 -5.23 2.25
CA VAL A 36 -6.09 -4.18 1.91
C VAL A 36 -5.75 -2.95 2.75
N LEU A 37 -5.65 -1.80 2.09
CA LEU A 37 -5.17 -0.58 2.72
C LEU A 37 -5.85 0.66 2.14
N GLU A 38 -5.97 1.69 2.97
CA GLU A 38 -6.27 3.07 2.59
C GLU A 38 -4.95 3.83 2.41
N ILE A 39 -4.86 4.73 1.42
CA ILE A 39 -3.70 5.61 1.21
C ILE A 39 -4.10 7.09 1.29
N GLY A 40 -3.21 7.91 1.84
CA GLY A 40 -3.33 9.36 1.78
C GLY A 40 -4.42 9.95 2.69
N ALA A 41 -5.04 11.05 2.24
CA ALA A 41 -6.01 11.83 3.00
C ALA A 41 -7.15 12.37 2.12
N GLY A 42 -8.23 12.85 2.74
CA GLY A 42 -9.37 13.43 2.02
C GLY A 42 -10.18 12.38 1.24
N PRO A 43 -10.68 12.67 0.03
CA PRO A 43 -11.53 11.77 -0.76
C PRO A 43 -10.90 10.39 -1.05
N GLN A 44 -9.58 10.27 -0.92
CA GLN A 44 -8.83 9.03 -1.08
C GLN A 44 -9.12 8.01 0.03
N ARG A 45 -9.55 8.46 1.22
CA ARG A 45 -9.97 7.58 2.33
C ARG A 45 -11.30 6.89 2.06
N GLU A 46 -12.01 7.25 1.00
CA GLU A 46 -13.21 6.53 0.56
C GLU A 46 -12.89 5.34 -0.36
N LEU A 47 -11.60 5.11 -0.66
CA LEU A 47 -11.13 4.05 -1.53
C LEU A 47 -10.31 3.02 -0.75
N ALA A 48 -10.68 1.75 -0.88
CA ALA A 48 -9.87 0.63 -0.44
C ALA A 48 -8.99 0.13 -1.59
N TYR A 49 -7.69 0.09 -1.36
CA TYR A 49 -6.69 -0.43 -2.28
C TYR A 49 -6.31 -1.84 -1.87
N LYS A 50 -6.10 -2.72 -2.85
CA LYS A 50 -5.65 -4.08 -2.62
C LYS A 50 -4.24 -4.25 -3.17
N ARG A 51 -3.31 -4.61 -2.31
CA ARG A 51 -1.92 -4.87 -2.64
C ARG A 51 -1.64 -6.36 -2.59
N LEU A 52 -1.22 -6.92 -3.71
CA LEU A 52 -0.73 -8.29 -3.83
C LEU A 52 0.71 -8.37 -3.29
N PRO A 53 1.23 -9.57 -3.00
CA PRO A 53 2.53 -9.74 -2.34
C PRO A 53 3.61 -8.97 -3.10
N MET A 54 4.39 -8.19 -2.36
CA MET A 54 5.27 -7.15 -2.90
C MET A 54 6.66 -7.67 -3.31
N PHE A 55 6.82 -8.97 -3.53
CA PHE A 55 8.14 -9.51 -3.77
C PHE A 55 8.61 -9.09 -5.15
N ARG A 56 9.73 -8.38 -5.21
CA ARG A 56 10.45 -8.10 -6.45
C ARG A 56 11.16 -9.37 -6.95
N SER A 57 11.42 -10.30 -6.04
CA SER A 57 12.01 -11.61 -6.29
C SER A 57 11.64 -12.61 -5.19
N GLU A 58 11.66 -13.90 -5.49
CA GLU A 58 11.35 -14.99 -4.55
C GLU A 58 12.15 -14.93 -3.23
N ALA A 59 13.40 -14.45 -3.27
CA ALA A 59 14.23 -14.30 -2.07
C ALA A 59 13.69 -13.29 -1.03
N GLU A 60 12.75 -12.40 -1.40
CA GLU A 60 12.08 -11.50 -0.45
C GLU A 60 10.88 -12.19 0.26
N ALA A 61 10.48 -13.38 -0.20
CA ALA A 61 9.33 -14.13 0.30
C ALA A 61 9.67 -15.25 1.29
N ASP A 62 10.94 -15.64 1.37
CA ASP A 62 11.51 -16.66 2.27
C ASP A 62 11.98 -16.06 3.60
#